data_AF-A0A165ACQ1-F1
#
_entry.id   AF-A0A165ACQ1-F1
#
_cell.length_a   1.000
_cell.length_b   1.000
_cell.length_c   1.000
_cell.angle_alpha   90.00
_cell.angle_beta   90.00
_cell.angle_gamma   90.00
#
_symmetry.space_group_name_H-M   'P 1'
#
loop_
_entity.id
_entity.type
_entity.pdbx_description
1 polymer ?
#
loop_
_entity_poly.entity_id
_entity_poly.type
_entity_poly.pdbx_seq_one_letter_code
_entity_poly.pdbx_strand_id
1 'polypeptide(L)'
;MTRTCDVCATPTKKTCTGCARAAYCSQKCQNQDWSAHIVDCDNPGRKVTSADYLAATVFRKQLKMGQETLQDYGFSKLVTDPEYEALGAVYEEVLKDLGVKTLTLDRWQREGKLFEEIVALYKKSGRDASSKNFRWLIQRPEVFSNKPLTDYSAVTNYMEDVYKQIWKIIGGAEGKTQKELENRVASWPKHKQRVFLFYIAVLSLGGPNLDTEGSLWLEFGYCVFNEPRHCWLIDLYQDLIHRSSFDEFCEAYRTSSLIALMDCKGLTEDRSDLPPEFELILSTPSQWTSTIWSLKGYIAWHDAGDDYRFFIPYGFANCRNPHEVKRLRTFYSRLFKEWEDAPFKLQKAAENDAIFEYVNSIPAVKMSKVEKRFLKRVLKTHNRMIFGKWTSIPDQLFQLKALAECMVLYMRPNSWLMSKISETLR
;
A
#
# COMPACT_ATOMS: atom_id res chain seq x y z
N MET A 1 -32.89 -5.47 12.67
CA MET A 1 -32.06 -6.67 12.47
C MET A 1 -31.07 -6.77 13.60
N THR A 2 -30.95 -7.95 14.21
CA THR A 2 -29.95 -8.24 15.25
C THR A 2 -28.60 -8.47 14.56
N ARG A 3 -27.53 -7.86 15.06
CA ARG A 3 -26.14 -8.06 14.61
C ARG A 3 -25.35 -8.81 15.67
N THR A 4 -24.17 -9.30 15.36
CA THR A 4 -23.23 -9.86 16.33
C THR A 4 -22.26 -8.79 16.80
N CYS A 5 -21.83 -8.84 18.06
CA CYS A 5 -20.82 -7.94 18.58
C CYS A 5 -19.46 -8.23 17.93
N ASP A 6 -18.77 -7.20 17.43
CA ASP A 6 -17.48 -7.35 16.72
C ASP A 6 -16.34 -7.84 17.64
N VAL A 7 -16.51 -7.76 18.96
CA VAL A 7 -15.49 -8.16 19.96
C VAL A 7 -15.76 -9.51 20.60
N CYS A 8 -17.02 -9.83 20.90
CA CYS A 8 -17.39 -11.02 21.68
C CYS A 8 -18.48 -11.88 21.03
N ALA A 9 -18.83 -11.60 19.77
CA ALA A 9 -19.87 -12.27 18.98
C ALA A 9 -21.30 -12.25 19.56
N THR A 10 -21.52 -11.71 20.76
CA THR A 10 -22.84 -11.67 21.42
C THR A 10 -23.87 -10.92 20.55
N PRO A 11 -25.08 -11.46 20.33
CA PRO A 11 -26.13 -10.77 19.59
C PRO A 11 -26.49 -9.41 20.21
N THR A 12 -26.55 -8.36 19.39
CA THR A 12 -26.82 -6.99 19.80
C THR A 12 -27.63 -6.23 18.75
N LYS A 13 -28.41 -5.25 19.21
CA LYS A 13 -29.05 -4.23 18.36
C LYS A 13 -28.31 -2.89 18.41
N LYS A 14 -27.32 -2.75 19.29
CA LYS A 14 -26.54 -1.52 19.46
C LYS A 14 -25.43 -1.47 18.42
N THR A 15 -25.25 -0.31 17.83
CA THR A 15 -24.19 -0.01 16.87
C THR A 15 -23.42 1.22 17.31
N CYS A 16 -22.18 1.35 16.85
CA CYS A 16 -21.40 2.59 16.99
C CYS A 16 -22.25 3.78 16.54
N THR A 17 -22.37 4.82 17.37
CA THR A 17 -23.16 6.01 17.05
C THR A 17 -22.52 6.84 15.94
N GLY A 18 -21.18 6.76 15.80
CA GLY A 18 -20.43 7.49 14.80
C GLY A 18 -20.62 6.96 13.37
N CYS A 19 -20.68 5.64 13.19
CA CYS A 19 -20.76 5.02 11.86
C CYS A 19 -22.02 4.16 11.62
N ALA A 20 -22.67 3.69 12.68
CA ALA A 20 -23.76 2.70 12.65
C ALA A 20 -23.41 1.35 11.99
N ARG A 21 -22.12 1.12 11.73
CA ARG A 21 -21.60 -0.08 11.04
C ARG A 21 -21.15 -1.13 12.04
N ALA A 22 -20.21 -0.76 12.90
CA ALA A 22 -19.71 -1.62 13.97
C ALA A 22 -20.79 -1.88 15.02
N ALA A 23 -20.86 -3.11 15.51
CA ALA A 23 -21.86 -3.56 16.46
C ALA A 23 -21.18 -3.97 17.78
N TYR A 24 -21.68 -3.44 18.89
CA TYR A 24 -21.13 -3.73 20.22
C TYR A 24 -22.26 -4.08 21.18
N CYS A 25 -22.08 -5.11 22.01
CA CYS A 25 -23.08 -5.46 23.03
C CYS A 25 -23.06 -4.46 24.22
N SER A 26 -21.90 -3.83 24.46
CA SER A 26 -21.65 -2.96 25.60
C SER A 26 -20.63 -1.87 25.28
N GLN A 27 -20.58 -0.82 26.12
CA GLN A 27 -19.54 0.21 26.08
C GLN A 27 -18.14 -0.39 26.30
N LYS A 28 -18.04 -1.46 27.10
CA LYS A 28 -16.77 -2.18 27.33
C LYS A 28 -16.20 -2.73 26.03
N CYS A 29 -17.02 -3.44 25.25
CA CYS A 29 -16.60 -3.96 23.94
C CYS A 29 -16.26 -2.83 22.97
N GLN A 30 -17.05 -1.75 22.95
CA GLN A 30 -16.72 -0.59 22.11
C GLN A 30 -15.37 0.03 22.49
N ASN A 31 -15.09 0.20 23.77
CA ASN A 31 -13.83 0.77 24.25
C ASN A 31 -12.63 -0.14 23.94
N GLN A 32 -12.82 -1.46 24.01
CA GLN A 32 -11.79 -2.45 23.68
C GLN A 32 -11.40 -2.39 22.20
N ASP A 33 -12.37 -2.23 21.30
CA ASP A 33 -12.10 -2.13 19.86
C ASP A 33 -11.74 -0.69 19.42
N TRP A 34 -11.95 0.32 20.26
CA TRP A 34 -11.90 1.72 19.84
C TRP A 34 -10.57 2.14 19.21
N SER A 35 -9.44 1.70 19.78
CA SER A 35 -8.10 1.99 19.25
C SER A 35 -7.91 1.50 17.81
N ALA A 36 -8.62 0.45 17.43
CA ALA A 36 -8.61 -0.12 16.09
C ALA A 36 -9.73 0.47 15.23
N HIS A 37 -10.95 0.59 15.76
CA HIS A 37 -12.13 1.06 15.03
C HIS A 37 -12.05 2.53 14.60
N ILE A 38 -11.40 3.39 15.39
CA ILE A 38 -11.45 4.84 15.20
C ILE A 38 -11.00 5.28 13.80
N VAL A 39 -10.01 4.59 13.20
CA VAL A 39 -9.48 4.92 11.86
C VAL A 39 -10.48 4.66 10.74
N ASP A 40 -11.46 3.78 10.97
CA ASP A 40 -12.51 3.44 10.01
C ASP A 40 -13.86 4.05 10.36
N CYS A 41 -13.98 4.79 11.46
CA CYS A 41 -15.25 5.37 11.90
C CYS A 41 -15.62 6.60 11.06
N ASP A 42 -16.89 6.70 10.62
CA ASP A 42 -17.37 7.83 9.81
C ASP A 42 -17.40 9.15 10.59
N ASN A 43 -17.71 9.07 11.88
CA ASN A 43 -17.72 10.20 12.79
C ASN A 43 -17.09 9.81 14.14
N PRO A 44 -15.75 9.80 14.24
CA PRO A 44 -15.05 9.37 15.45
C PRO A 44 -15.12 10.37 16.61
N GLY A 45 -15.77 11.53 16.43
CA GLY A 45 -15.90 12.56 17.47
C GLY A 45 -14.64 13.39 17.71
N ARG A 46 -13.52 13.05 17.06
CA ARG A 46 -12.28 13.84 17.06
C ARG A 46 -11.49 13.62 15.76
N LYS A 47 -10.47 14.45 15.52
CA LYS A 47 -9.52 14.22 14.44
C LYS A 47 -8.76 12.90 14.70
N VAL A 48 -8.69 12.04 13.69
CA VAL A 48 -7.85 10.83 13.66
C VAL A 48 -6.40 11.26 13.39
N THR A 49 -5.46 10.81 14.22
CA THR A 49 -4.04 11.19 14.16
C THR A 49 -3.17 10.02 13.66
N SER A 50 -1.90 10.27 13.37
CA SER A 50 -0.93 9.23 13.04
C SER A 50 -0.78 8.18 14.15
N ALA A 51 -0.90 8.58 15.43
CA ALA A 51 -0.91 7.64 16.57
C ALA A 51 -2.06 6.63 16.49
N ASP A 52 -3.22 7.03 15.97
CA ASP A 52 -4.36 6.13 15.83
C ASP A 52 -4.12 5.06 14.76
N TYR A 53 -3.42 5.41 13.67
CA TYR A 53 -3.04 4.43 12.65
C TYR A 53 -1.96 3.47 13.15
N LEU A 54 -0.99 3.96 13.94
CA LEU A 54 -0.01 3.12 14.63
C LEU A 54 -0.71 2.12 15.56
N ALA A 55 -1.62 2.60 16.41
CA ALA A 55 -2.35 1.73 17.31
C ALA A 55 -3.24 0.73 16.56
N ALA A 56 -3.97 1.16 15.54
CA ALA A 56 -4.77 0.25 14.74
C ALA A 56 -3.91 -0.87 14.11
N THR A 57 -2.68 -0.57 13.70
CA THR A 57 -1.70 -1.56 13.22
C THR A 57 -1.30 -2.55 14.29
N VAL A 58 -0.92 -2.05 15.47
CA VAL A 58 -0.55 -2.86 16.63
C VAL A 58 -1.70 -3.77 17.13
N PHE A 59 -2.92 -3.26 17.17
CA PHE A 59 -4.09 -3.99 17.68
C PHE A 59 -4.67 -4.98 16.67
N ARG A 60 -4.65 -4.66 15.37
CA ARG A 60 -5.19 -5.56 14.33
C ARG A 60 -4.17 -6.56 13.82
N LYS A 61 -2.88 -6.41 14.16
CA LYS A 61 -1.75 -7.17 13.59
C LYS A 61 -1.66 -7.15 12.06
N GLN A 62 -2.46 -6.31 11.41
CA GLN A 62 -2.60 -6.21 9.96
C GLN A 62 -3.13 -4.83 9.60
N LEU A 63 -2.24 -3.85 9.51
CA LEU A 63 -2.46 -2.63 8.74
C LEU A 63 -1.10 -2.10 8.29
N LYS A 64 -1.02 -1.65 7.04
CA LYS A 64 0.12 -0.85 6.57
C LYS A 64 0.02 0.53 7.19
N MET A 65 1.09 0.98 7.82
CA MET A 65 1.19 2.35 8.33
C MET A 65 1.36 3.30 7.15
N GLY A 66 0.61 4.41 7.14
CA GLY A 66 0.82 5.46 6.13
C GLY A 66 2.13 6.22 6.37
N GLN A 67 2.65 6.88 5.34
CA GLN A 67 3.92 7.63 5.39
C GLN A 67 4.02 8.59 6.58
N GLU A 68 2.97 9.34 6.90
CA GLU A 68 2.92 10.22 8.08
C GLU A 68 3.17 9.45 9.39
N THR A 69 2.60 8.26 9.53
CA THR A 69 2.81 7.39 10.71
C THR A 69 4.21 6.81 10.75
N LEU A 70 4.75 6.41 9.60
CA LEU A 70 6.13 5.91 9.52
C LEU A 70 7.14 6.97 9.95
N GLN A 71 6.92 8.21 9.53
CA GLN A 71 7.78 9.35 9.86
C GLN A 71 7.63 9.76 11.33
N ASP A 72 6.40 10.00 11.78
CA ASP A 72 6.11 10.50 13.13
C ASP A 72 6.63 9.58 14.23
N TYR A 73 6.69 8.27 13.95
CA TYR A 73 7.07 7.24 14.93
C TYR A 73 8.39 6.55 14.58
N GLY A 74 9.22 7.14 13.70
CA GLY A 74 10.61 6.73 13.50
C GLY A 74 10.85 5.50 12.62
N PHE A 75 9.80 4.82 12.16
CA PHE A 75 9.94 3.67 11.24
C PHE A 75 10.62 4.05 9.92
N SER A 76 10.44 5.28 9.44
CA SER A 76 11.05 5.75 8.19
C SER A 76 12.59 5.87 8.26
N LYS A 77 13.18 5.72 9.45
CA LYS A 77 14.63 5.79 9.67
C LYS A 77 15.29 4.43 9.78
N LEU A 78 14.50 3.37 9.76
CA LEU A 78 14.98 2.01 9.89
C LEU A 78 15.19 1.42 8.49
N VAL A 79 16.27 0.67 8.33
CA VAL A 79 16.66 0.09 7.04
C VAL A 79 16.34 -1.39 6.97
N THR A 80 16.44 -2.08 8.11
CA THR A 80 16.40 -3.54 8.16
C THR A 80 15.11 -4.05 8.80
N ASP A 81 14.59 -5.18 8.30
CA ASP A 81 13.42 -5.85 8.87
C ASP A 81 13.56 -6.12 10.39
N PRO A 82 14.71 -6.62 10.91
CA PRO A 82 14.87 -6.83 12.35
C PRO A 82 14.76 -5.56 13.19
N GLU A 83 15.22 -4.41 12.68
CA GLU A 83 15.05 -3.14 13.38
C GLU A 83 13.59 -2.68 13.34
N TYR A 84 12.92 -2.87 12.21
CA TYR A 84 11.50 -2.57 12.05
C TYR A 84 10.63 -3.37 13.04
N GLU A 85 10.91 -4.67 13.16
CA GLU A 85 10.24 -5.56 14.12
C GLU A 85 10.52 -5.15 15.56
N ALA A 86 11.76 -4.77 15.89
CA ALA A 86 12.13 -4.32 17.23
C ALA A 86 11.39 -3.03 17.63
N LEU A 87 11.30 -2.05 16.73
CA LEU A 87 10.52 -0.84 16.97
C LEU A 87 9.02 -1.13 17.09
N GLY A 88 8.51 -2.04 16.24
CA GLY A 88 7.14 -2.55 16.32
C GLY A 88 6.84 -3.14 17.70
N ALA A 89 7.73 -3.96 18.23
CA ALA A 89 7.59 -4.56 19.57
C ALA A 89 7.62 -3.52 20.70
N VAL A 90 8.44 -2.47 20.58
CA VAL A 90 8.43 -1.35 21.54
C VAL A 90 7.08 -0.66 21.58
N TYR A 91 6.49 -0.33 20.42
CA TYR A 91 5.18 0.32 20.36
C TYR A 91 4.04 -0.60 20.75
N GLU A 92 4.13 -1.90 20.44
CA GLU A 92 3.18 -2.90 20.89
C GLU A 92 3.09 -2.92 22.42
N GLU A 93 4.24 -2.99 23.09
CA GLU A 93 4.30 -2.98 24.55
C GLU A 93 3.80 -1.66 25.15
N VAL A 94 4.21 -0.52 24.58
CA VAL A 94 3.78 0.81 25.04
C VAL A 94 2.26 0.98 24.99
N LEU A 95 1.62 0.48 23.93
CA LEU A 95 0.18 0.65 23.70
C LEU A 95 -0.67 -0.43 24.39
N LYS A 96 -0.21 -1.68 24.42
CA LYS A 96 -0.98 -2.82 24.97
C LYS A 96 -0.69 -3.05 26.45
N ASP A 97 0.58 -3.15 26.79
CA ASP A 97 1.01 -3.64 28.10
C ASP A 97 1.17 -2.49 29.09
N LEU A 98 1.75 -1.37 28.64
CA LEU A 98 1.93 -0.16 29.45
C LEU A 98 0.75 0.81 29.35
N GLY A 99 -0.24 0.51 28.50
CA GLY A 99 -1.55 1.17 28.47
C GLY A 99 -1.55 2.63 28.03
N VAL A 100 -0.57 3.07 27.23
CA VAL A 100 -0.53 4.44 26.71
C VAL A 100 -1.64 4.66 25.69
N LYS A 101 -2.41 5.74 25.86
CA LYS A 101 -3.48 6.12 24.92
C LYS A 101 -2.91 6.83 23.69
N THR A 102 -3.54 6.65 22.54
CA THR A 102 -3.09 7.24 21.26
C THR A 102 -2.97 8.76 21.30
N LEU A 103 -3.89 9.46 21.99
CA LEU A 103 -3.80 10.92 22.16
C LEU A 103 -2.60 11.36 23.01
N THR A 104 -2.19 10.54 23.98
CA THR A 104 -0.98 10.80 24.77
C THR A 104 0.25 10.64 23.91
N LEU A 105 0.28 9.59 23.09
CA LEU A 105 1.38 9.33 22.16
C LEU A 105 1.51 10.42 21.09
N ASP A 106 0.39 10.83 20.46
CA ASP A 106 0.34 11.95 19.51
C ASP A 106 0.85 13.26 20.14
N ARG A 107 0.47 13.52 21.40
CA ARG A 107 0.98 14.69 22.12
C ARG A 107 2.49 14.61 22.34
N TRP A 108 3.01 13.48 22.82
CA TRP A 108 4.45 13.30 23.04
C TRP A 108 5.24 13.50 21.74
N GLN A 109 4.73 13.01 20.62
CA GLN A 109 5.32 13.21 19.31
C GLN A 109 5.34 14.70 18.90
N ARG A 110 4.21 15.40 19.01
CA ARG A 110 4.11 16.83 18.64
C ARG A 110 4.94 17.75 19.54
N GLU A 111 5.10 17.38 20.81
CA GLU A 111 5.96 18.10 21.74
C GLU A 111 7.45 17.79 21.56
N GLY A 112 7.81 16.83 20.70
CA GLY A 112 9.19 16.39 20.50
C GLY A 112 9.77 15.62 21.70
N LYS A 113 8.91 15.08 22.58
CA LYS A 113 9.28 14.39 23.82
C LYS A 113 9.07 12.87 23.76
N LEU A 114 8.77 12.35 22.56
CA LEU A 114 8.41 10.94 22.37
C LEU A 114 9.42 9.98 22.99
N PHE A 115 10.71 10.18 22.71
CA PHE A 115 11.78 9.36 23.28
C PHE A 115 11.84 9.44 24.80
N GLU A 116 11.88 10.66 25.34
CA GLU A 116 12.04 10.92 26.77
C GLU A 116 10.91 10.30 27.58
N GLU A 117 9.68 10.45 27.10
CA GLU A 117 8.47 9.96 27.76
C GLU A 117 8.36 8.44 27.70
N ILE A 118 8.70 7.81 26.57
CA ILE A 118 8.76 6.34 26.47
C ILE A 118 9.86 5.80 27.41
N VAL A 119 11.05 6.40 27.41
CA VAL A 119 12.13 5.97 28.33
C VAL A 119 11.71 6.13 29.79
N ALA A 120 11.07 7.23 30.15
CA ALA A 120 10.55 7.46 31.50
C ALA A 120 9.49 6.41 31.88
N LEU A 121 8.62 6.04 30.94
CA LEU A 121 7.61 5.00 31.12
C LEU A 121 8.24 3.63 31.39
N TYR A 122 9.24 3.21 30.62
CA TYR A 122 9.94 1.95 30.86
C TYR A 122 10.67 1.95 32.22
N LYS A 123 11.36 3.04 32.57
CA LYS A 123 12.02 3.18 33.88
C LYS A 123 11.03 3.08 35.04
N LYS A 124 9.84 3.68 34.90
CA LYS A 124 8.78 3.64 35.91
C LYS A 124 8.16 2.24 36.05
N SER A 125 8.03 1.52 34.94
CA SER A 125 7.40 0.19 34.89
C SER A 125 8.32 -0.90 35.43
N GLY A 126 9.65 -0.70 35.40
CA GLY A 126 10.61 -1.57 36.07
C GLY A 126 10.56 -3.01 35.56
N ARG A 127 10.16 -3.95 36.43
CA ARG A 127 10.11 -5.39 36.11
C ARG A 127 8.92 -5.79 35.22
N ASP A 128 7.92 -4.93 35.11
CA ASP A 128 6.73 -5.20 34.30
C ASP A 128 6.98 -4.93 32.80
N ALA A 129 8.12 -4.30 32.46
CA ALA A 129 8.51 -4.01 31.09
C ALA A 129 9.63 -4.94 30.58
N SER A 130 9.61 -5.21 29.28
CA SER A 130 10.57 -6.01 28.55
C SER A 130 11.96 -5.37 28.58
N SER A 131 12.90 -6.05 29.23
CA SER A 131 14.30 -5.64 29.25
C SER A 131 14.93 -5.62 27.85
N LYS A 132 14.45 -6.47 26.93
CA LYS A 132 14.90 -6.50 25.53
C LYS A 132 14.48 -5.23 24.79
N ASN A 133 13.19 -4.88 24.86
CA ASN A 133 12.65 -3.71 24.17
C ASN A 133 13.23 -2.42 24.75
N PHE A 134 13.37 -2.35 26.08
CA PHE A 134 14.00 -1.20 26.73
C PHE A 134 15.46 -1.02 26.31
N ARG A 135 16.23 -2.12 26.21
CA ARG A 135 17.62 -2.06 25.75
C ARG A 135 17.73 -1.55 24.31
N TRP A 136 16.87 -2.03 23.42
CA TRP A 136 16.85 -1.56 22.04
C TRP A 136 16.53 -0.06 21.97
N LEU A 137 15.50 0.38 22.71
CA LEU A 137 15.09 1.78 22.77
C LEU A 137 16.24 2.72 23.16
N ILE A 138 16.95 2.42 24.25
CA ILE A 138 18.05 3.28 24.73
C ILE A 138 19.27 3.30 23.80
N GLN A 139 19.43 2.29 22.94
CA GLN A 139 20.51 2.21 21.96
C GLN A 139 20.20 2.95 20.65
N ARG A 140 18.97 3.46 20.49
CA ARG A 140 18.46 4.07 19.25
C ARG A 140 17.71 5.40 19.46
N PRO A 141 18.25 6.38 20.24
CA PRO A 141 17.58 7.67 20.43
C PRO A 141 17.33 8.44 19.12
N GLU A 142 18.21 8.28 18.13
CA GLU A 142 18.14 8.93 16.82
C GLU A 142 16.88 8.59 16.03
N VAL A 143 16.30 7.40 16.24
CA VAL A 143 15.06 6.94 15.60
C VAL A 143 13.89 7.88 15.95
N PHE A 144 13.88 8.43 17.15
CA PHE A 144 12.78 9.24 17.68
C PHE A 144 12.99 10.76 17.54
N SER A 145 14.12 11.19 16.97
CA SER A 145 14.41 12.61 16.77
C SER A 145 13.53 13.23 15.69
N ASN A 146 13.08 14.48 15.82
CA ASN A 146 12.44 15.19 14.70
C ASN A 146 13.46 15.69 13.66
N LYS A 147 14.76 15.45 13.86
CA LYS A 147 15.78 15.78 12.88
C LYS A 147 15.75 14.76 11.73
N PRO A 148 15.85 15.23 10.47
CA PRO A 148 16.16 14.33 9.36
C PRO A 148 17.42 13.55 9.71
N LEU A 149 17.51 12.29 9.27
CA LEU A 149 18.79 11.59 9.26
C LEU A 149 19.78 12.49 8.48
N THR A 150 20.80 12.97 9.17
CA THR A 150 21.88 13.76 8.53
C THR A 150 22.90 12.84 7.86
N ASP A 151 22.88 11.56 8.23
CA ASP A 151 23.78 10.53 7.73
C ASP A 151 22.96 9.38 7.15
N TYR A 152 22.80 9.40 5.82
CA TYR A 152 22.23 8.29 5.06
C TYR A 152 23.31 7.29 4.64
N SER A 153 24.58 7.46 5.05
CA SER A 153 25.68 6.62 4.56
C SER A 153 25.42 5.13 4.78
N ALA A 154 24.83 4.73 5.90
CA ALA A 154 24.47 3.33 6.13
C ALA A 154 23.43 2.80 5.11
N VAL A 155 22.40 3.60 4.79
CA VAL A 155 21.38 3.26 3.79
C VAL A 155 21.99 3.23 2.40
N THR A 156 22.75 4.27 2.06
CA THR A 156 23.44 4.39 0.78
C THR A 156 24.40 3.23 0.59
N ASN A 157 25.25 2.92 1.56
CA ASN A 157 26.21 1.83 1.50
C ASN A 157 25.51 0.48 1.33
N TYR A 158 24.44 0.20 2.10
CA TYR A 158 23.67 -1.02 1.93
C TYR A 158 23.07 -1.15 0.52
N MET A 159 22.45 -0.09 0.01
CA MET A 159 21.87 -0.08 -1.34
C MET A 159 22.94 -0.20 -2.42
N GLU A 160 24.11 0.41 -2.23
CA GLU A 160 25.26 0.24 -3.13
C GLU A 160 25.77 -1.20 -3.16
N ASP A 161 25.86 -1.84 -1.99
CA ASP A 161 26.31 -3.22 -1.87
C ASP A 161 25.33 -4.18 -2.54
N VAL A 162 24.04 -3.97 -2.32
CA VAL A 162 22.95 -4.66 -3.04
C VAL A 162 23.09 -4.47 -4.54
N TYR A 163 23.26 -3.22 -5.00
CA TYR A 163 23.39 -2.91 -6.43
C TYR A 163 24.57 -3.65 -7.07
N LYS A 164 25.72 -3.65 -6.40
CA LYS A 164 26.93 -4.37 -6.83
C LYS A 164 26.71 -5.88 -6.83
N GLN A 165 25.99 -6.42 -5.86
CA GLN A 165 25.65 -7.84 -5.81
C GLN A 165 24.75 -8.24 -6.99
N ILE A 166 23.70 -7.48 -7.27
CA ILE A 166 22.82 -7.73 -8.42
C ILE A 166 23.60 -7.60 -9.72
N TRP A 167 24.47 -6.59 -9.84
CA TRP A 167 25.35 -6.43 -11.00
C TRP A 167 26.22 -7.67 -11.26
N LYS A 168 26.75 -8.31 -10.20
CA LYS A 168 27.50 -9.57 -10.32
C LYS A 168 26.60 -10.73 -10.73
N ILE A 169 25.41 -10.85 -10.15
CA ILE A 169 24.44 -11.92 -10.48
C ILE A 169 24.10 -11.92 -11.97
N ILE A 170 23.97 -10.74 -12.57
CA ILE A 170 23.64 -10.61 -14.00
C ILE A 170 24.87 -10.71 -14.93
N GLY A 171 26.04 -11.12 -14.40
CA GLY A 171 27.27 -11.32 -15.17
C GLY A 171 28.05 -10.03 -15.47
N GLY A 172 27.81 -8.96 -14.71
CA GLY A 172 28.52 -7.70 -14.84
C GLY A 172 29.99 -7.78 -14.39
N ALA A 173 30.87 -7.07 -15.08
CA ALA A 173 32.30 -7.03 -14.75
C ALA A 173 32.58 -6.38 -13.38
N GLU A 174 33.56 -6.90 -12.65
CA GLU A 174 34.01 -6.38 -11.36
C GLU A 174 34.82 -5.07 -11.46
N GLY A 175 35.02 -4.40 -10.33
CA GLY A 175 35.92 -3.25 -10.22
C GLY A 175 35.35 -1.90 -10.67
N LYS A 176 34.07 -1.84 -11.03
CA LYS A 176 33.39 -0.58 -11.38
C LYS A 176 32.93 0.17 -10.13
N THR A 177 33.05 1.50 -10.18
CA THR A 177 32.48 2.39 -9.17
C THR A 177 30.95 2.41 -9.26
N GLN A 178 30.27 2.74 -8.16
CA GLN A 178 28.79 2.84 -8.12
C GLN A 178 28.24 3.72 -9.25
N LYS A 179 28.83 4.90 -9.46
CA LYS A 179 28.42 5.85 -10.50
C LYS A 179 28.55 5.28 -11.91
N GLU A 180 29.56 4.47 -12.18
CA GLU A 180 29.71 3.79 -13.49
C GLU A 180 28.65 2.72 -13.71
N LEU A 181 28.25 2.01 -12.64
CA LEU A 181 27.15 1.05 -12.69
C LEU A 181 25.82 1.75 -12.99
N GLU A 182 25.52 2.82 -12.25
CA GLU A 182 24.30 3.63 -12.45
C GLU A 182 24.21 4.21 -13.85
N ASN A 183 25.29 4.81 -14.35
CA ASN A 183 25.34 5.33 -15.73
C ASN A 183 25.11 4.22 -16.76
N ARG A 184 25.63 3.02 -16.51
CA ARG A 184 25.45 1.88 -17.40
C ARG A 184 24.01 1.42 -17.41
N VAL A 185 23.36 1.28 -16.25
CA VAL A 185 21.94 0.91 -16.19
C VAL A 185 21.06 2.01 -16.80
N ALA A 186 21.36 3.29 -16.54
CA ALA A 186 20.63 4.41 -17.13
C ALA A 186 20.69 4.44 -18.66
N SER A 187 21.76 3.90 -19.27
CA SER A 187 21.90 3.76 -20.73
C SER A 187 21.07 2.62 -21.34
N TRP A 188 20.53 1.70 -20.53
CA TRP A 188 19.75 0.57 -21.03
C TRP A 188 18.35 0.97 -21.52
N PRO A 189 17.72 0.18 -22.38
CA PRO A 189 16.29 0.31 -22.65
C PRO A 189 15.45 0.27 -21.36
N LYS A 190 14.33 1.00 -21.34
CA LYS A 190 13.48 1.11 -20.14
C LYS A 190 13.03 -0.22 -19.55
N HIS A 191 12.66 -1.20 -20.37
CA HIS A 191 12.26 -2.52 -19.87
C HIS A 191 13.39 -3.21 -19.09
N LYS A 192 14.64 -3.09 -19.54
CA LYS A 192 15.81 -3.68 -18.89
C LYS A 192 16.14 -2.97 -17.57
N GLN A 193 15.98 -1.63 -17.53
CA GLN A 193 16.06 -0.86 -16.28
C GLN A 193 15.02 -1.35 -15.26
N ARG A 194 13.78 -1.59 -15.71
CA ARG A 194 12.69 -2.05 -14.83
C ARG A 194 12.93 -3.45 -14.27
N VAL A 195 13.42 -4.38 -15.08
CA VAL A 195 13.78 -5.73 -14.62
C VAL A 195 14.97 -5.69 -13.64
N PHE A 196 15.94 -4.80 -13.86
CA PHE A 196 17.03 -4.62 -12.91
C PHE A 196 16.56 -4.12 -11.54
N LEU A 197 15.67 -3.12 -11.52
CA LEU A 197 15.04 -2.65 -10.28
C LEU A 197 14.22 -3.77 -9.62
N PHE A 198 13.51 -4.56 -10.40
CA PHE A 198 12.78 -5.72 -9.89
C PHE A 198 13.69 -6.76 -9.23
N TYR A 199 14.86 -7.05 -9.81
CA TYR A 199 15.84 -7.96 -9.21
C TYR A 199 16.33 -7.45 -7.85
N ILE A 200 16.62 -6.14 -7.75
CA ILE A 200 16.96 -5.49 -6.47
C ILE A 200 15.83 -5.71 -5.46
N ALA A 201 14.58 -5.41 -5.86
CA ALA A 201 13.44 -5.52 -4.98
C ALA A 201 13.22 -6.96 -4.47
N VAL A 202 13.25 -7.96 -5.36
CA VAL A 202 13.03 -9.37 -4.99
C VAL A 202 14.16 -9.92 -4.11
N LEU A 203 15.42 -9.67 -4.47
CA LEU A 203 16.56 -10.29 -3.80
C LEU A 203 16.98 -9.57 -2.51
N SER A 204 16.60 -8.31 -2.32
CA SER A 204 16.99 -7.53 -1.13
C SER A 204 15.83 -7.27 -0.18
N LEU A 205 14.61 -7.11 -0.71
CA LEU A 205 13.44 -6.70 0.06
C LEU A 205 12.31 -7.75 0.06
N GLY A 206 12.50 -8.88 -0.63
CA GLY A 206 11.45 -9.88 -0.80
C GLY A 206 10.30 -9.38 -1.68
N GLY A 207 10.57 -8.49 -2.63
CA GLY A 207 9.61 -8.03 -3.64
C GLY A 207 9.52 -6.50 -3.76
N PRO A 208 8.75 -6.00 -4.74
CA PRO A 208 8.56 -4.56 -5.00
C PRO A 208 8.10 -3.79 -3.76
N ASN A 209 8.88 -2.80 -3.35
CA ASN A 209 8.41 -1.82 -2.38
C ASN A 209 7.48 -0.83 -3.11
N LEU A 210 6.23 -0.76 -2.66
CA LEU A 210 5.21 0.08 -3.27
C LEU A 210 5.43 1.58 -3.07
N ASP A 211 6.18 1.99 -2.05
CA ASP A 211 6.48 3.40 -1.78
C ASP A 211 7.52 3.98 -2.75
N THR A 212 8.45 3.16 -3.24
CA THR A 212 9.53 3.58 -4.14
C THR A 212 9.30 3.11 -5.57
N GLU A 213 8.60 1.99 -5.76
CA GLU A 213 8.52 1.24 -7.02
C GLU A 213 7.11 0.70 -7.29
N GLY A 214 6.06 1.47 -6.93
CA GLY A 214 4.67 1.02 -7.01
C GLY A 214 4.19 0.51 -8.38
N SER A 215 4.86 0.88 -9.48
CA SER A 215 4.56 0.33 -10.81
C SER A 215 5.09 -1.09 -11.03
N LEU A 216 6.18 -1.51 -10.35
CA LEU A 216 6.67 -2.90 -10.41
C LEU A 216 5.68 -3.87 -9.76
N TRP A 217 4.96 -3.43 -8.73
CA TRP A 217 3.92 -4.24 -8.08
C TRP A 217 2.80 -4.66 -9.04
N LEU A 218 2.43 -3.77 -9.97
CA LEU A 218 1.46 -4.07 -11.02
C LEU A 218 2.09 -4.96 -12.10
N GLU A 219 3.27 -4.59 -12.58
CA GLU A 219 3.94 -5.26 -13.70
C GLU A 219 4.34 -6.70 -13.44
N PHE A 220 4.62 -7.02 -12.17
CA PHE A 220 5.01 -8.36 -11.74
C PHE A 220 3.90 -9.06 -10.95
N GLY A 221 2.64 -8.66 -11.13
CA GLY A 221 1.48 -9.43 -10.66
C GLY A 221 1.29 -9.49 -9.13
N TYR A 222 2.09 -8.79 -8.34
CA TYR A 222 1.91 -8.70 -6.88
C TYR A 222 0.55 -8.08 -6.52
N CYS A 223 -0.08 -7.37 -7.45
CA CYS A 223 -1.38 -6.74 -7.25
C CYS A 223 -2.58 -7.67 -7.07
N VAL A 224 -2.45 -8.92 -7.53
CA VAL A 224 -3.48 -9.95 -7.35
C VAL A 224 -3.70 -10.24 -5.88
N PHE A 225 -2.63 -10.14 -5.11
CA PHE A 225 -2.59 -10.55 -3.73
C PHE A 225 -3.09 -9.48 -2.77
N ASN A 226 -3.75 -9.88 -1.69
CA ASN A 226 -4.25 -8.97 -0.67
C ASN A 226 -3.19 -8.63 0.39
N GLU A 227 -2.23 -9.54 0.60
CA GLU A 227 -1.10 -9.32 1.48
C GLU A 227 0.17 -9.03 0.68
N PRO A 228 1.11 -8.23 1.20
CA PRO A 228 2.25 -7.73 0.42
C PRO A 228 3.40 -8.74 0.36
N ARG A 229 3.41 -9.70 1.29
CA ARG A 229 4.45 -10.70 1.48
C ARG A 229 3.83 -12.09 1.39
N HIS A 230 3.58 -12.55 0.17
CA HIS A 230 3.31 -13.96 -0.05
C HIS A 230 4.65 -14.65 -0.26
N CYS A 231 5.09 -15.41 0.74
CA CYS A 231 6.35 -16.18 0.67
C CYS A 231 6.46 -16.94 -0.66
N TRP A 232 5.37 -17.59 -1.10
CA TRP A 232 5.36 -18.37 -2.34
C TRP A 232 5.64 -17.56 -3.61
N LEU A 233 5.16 -16.31 -3.70
CA LEU A 233 5.44 -15.48 -4.88
C LEU A 233 6.90 -14.98 -4.88
N ILE A 234 7.43 -14.71 -3.69
CA ILE A 234 8.83 -14.34 -3.51
C ILE A 234 9.70 -15.51 -3.93
N ASP A 235 9.41 -16.71 -3.43
CA ASP A 235 10.13 -17.94 -3.75
C ASP A 235 10.07 -18.23 -5.25
N LEU A 236 8.88 -18.13 -5.87
CA LEU A 236 8.71 -18.32 -7.31
C LEU A 236 9.58 -17.36 -8.13
N TYR A 237 9.59 -16.07 -7.80
CA TYR A 237 10.42 -15.10 -8.52
C TYR A 237 11.90 -15.27 -8.24
N GLN A 238 12.30 -15.59 -7.01
CA GLN A 238 13.69 -15.90 -6.69
C GLN A 238 14.16 -17.10 -7.50
N ASP A 239 13.39 -18.19 -7.54
CA ASP A 239 13.71 -19.36 -8.33
C ASP A 239 13.79 -19.04 -9.83
N LEU A 240 12.84 -18.27 -10.36
CA LEU A 240 12.87 -17.84 -11.75
C LEU A 240 14.13 -17.03 -12.08
N ILE A 241 14.54 -16.13 -11.17
CA ILE A 241 15.76 -15.33 -11.29
C ILE A 241 17.00 -16.23 -11.30
N HIS A 242 17.08 -17.22 -10.41
CA HIS A 242 18.23 -18.13 -10.34
C HIS A 242 18.30 -19.10 -11.53
N ARG A 243 17.17 -19.46 -12.14
CA ARG A 243 17.08 -20.40 -13.26
C ARG A 243 17.16 -19.73 -14.64
N SER A 244 17.12 -18.40 -14.70
CA SER A 244 17.12 -17.63 -15.95
C SER A 244 18.33 -16.72 -16.06
N SER A 245 18.84 -16.54 -17.28
CA SER A 245 19.75 -15.42 -17.51
C SER A 245 18.99 -14.09 -17.44
N PHE A 246 19.71 -13.01 -17.14
CA PHE A 246 19.10 -11.68 -17.08
C PHE A 246 18.48 -11.25 -18.41
N ASP A 247 19.11 -11.60 -19.53
CA ASP A 247 18.60 -11.26 -20.86
C ASP A 247 17.37 -12.09 -21.24
N GLU A 248 17.31 -13.38 -20.89
CA GLU A 248 16.10 -14.21 -21.03
C GLU A 248 14.92 -13.60 -20.27
N PHE A 249 15.15 -13.20 -19.02
CA PHE A 249 14.12 -12.57 -18.19
C PHE A 249 13.66 -11.23 -18.79
N CYS A 250 14.61 -10.39 -19.22
CA CYS A 250 14.30 -9.11 -19.85
C CYS A 250 13.44 -9.26 -21.10
N GLU A 251 13.75 -10.26 -21.92
CA GLU A 251 13.01 -10.54 -23.15
C GLU A 251 11.61 -11.09 -22.84
N ALA A 252 11.49 -11.98 -21.86
CA ALA A 252 10.20 -12.49 -21.42
C ALA A 252 9.30 -11.37 -20.85
N TYR A 253 9.86 -10.47 -20.04
CA TYR A 253 9.16 -9.29 -19.55
C TYR A 253 8.72 -8.38 -20.70
N ARG A 254 9.63 -8.06 -21.64
CA ARG A 254 9.35 -7.18 -22.79
C ARG A 254 8.22 -7.70 -23.68
N THR A 255 8.11 -9.02 -23.81
CA THR A 255 7.14 -9.69 -24.69
C THR A 255 5.88 -10.17 -23.95
N SER A 256 5.74 -9.87 -22.66
CA SER A 256 4.63 -10.36 -21.82
C SER A 256 4.51 -11.89 -21.82
N SER A 257 5.67 -12.57 -21.74
CA SER A 257 5.79 -14.04 -21.79
C SER A 257 6.48 -14.63 -20.55
N LEU A 258 6.47 -13.90 -19.41
CA LEU A 258 7.03 -14.38 -18.14
C LEU A 258 6.42 -15.71 -17.68
N ILE A 259 5.15 -15.95 -17.99
CA ILE A 259 4.47 -17.23 -17.71
C ILE A 259 5.11 -18.38 -18.49
N ALA A 260 5.35 -18.18 -19.80
CA ALA A 260 6.04 -19.15 -20.62
C ALA A 260 7.49 -19.37 -20.14
N LEU A 261 8.16 -18.32 -19.66
CA LEU A 261 9.49 -18.46 -19.06
C LEU A 261 9.43 -19.31 -17.78
N MET A 262 8.47 -19.08 -16.87
CA MET A 262 8.27 -19.89 -15.67
C MET A 262 8.10 -21.38 -16.03
N ASP A 263 7.26 -21.67 -17.03
CA ASP A 263 7.06 -23.03 -17.51
C ASP A 263 8.34 -23.66 -18.05
N CYS A 264 9.06 -22.94 -18.92
CA CYS A 264 10.33 -23.40 -19.49
C CYS A 264 11.42 -23.63 -18.43
N LYS A 265 11.33 -22.98 -17.26
CA LYS A 265 12.27 -23.16 -16.13
C LYS A 265 11.78 -24.17 -15.08
N GLY A 266 10.71 -24.92 -15.39
CA GLY A 266 10.18 -25.98 -14.54
C GLY A 266 9.48 -25.46 -13.29
N LEU A 267 8.81 -24.31 -13.38
CA LEU A 267 8.03 -23.68 -12.30
C LEU A 267 6.52 -23.71 -12.58
N THR A 268 6.07 -24.61 -13.47
CA THR A 268 4.64 -24.73 -13.84
C THR A 268 3.76 -25.10 -12.66
N GLU A 269 4.21 -26.04 -11.82
CA GLU A 269 3.44 -26.49 -10.65
C GLU A 269 3.28 -25.34 -9.65
N ASP A 270 4.40 -24.73 -9.23
CA ASP A 270 4.41 -23.59 -8.29
C ASP A 270 3.55 -22.41 -8.78
N ARG A 271 3.58 -22.09 -10.09
CA ARG A 271 2.75 -21.00 -10.63
C ARG A 271 1.27 -21.39 -10.74
N SER A 272 0.95 -22.67 -10.95
CA SER A 272 -0.44 -23.12 -11.17
C SER A 272 -1.29 -23.02 -9.90
N ASP A 273 -0.63 -22.99 -8.74
CA ASP A 273 -1.26 -22.73 -7.44
C ASP A 273 -1.60 -21.24 -7.24
N LEU A 274 -1.10 -20.34 -8.10
CA LEU A 274 -1.40 -18.91 -8.02
C LEU A 274 -2.76 -18.58 -8.65
N PRO A 275 -3.42 -17.48 -8.24
CA PRO A 275 -4.72 -17.11 -8.80
C PRO A 275 -4.63 -16.85 -10.31
N PRO A 276 -5.66 -17.22 -11.11
CA PRO A 276 -5.66 -17.03 -12.57
C PRO A 276 -5.41 -15.58 -13.02
N GLU A 277 -5.76 -14.61 -12.18
CA GLU A 277 -5.51 -13.20 -12.44
C GLU A 277 -4.02 -12.86 -12.54
N PHE A 278 -3.15 -13.65 -11.90
CA PHE A 278 -1.70 -13.49 -11.98
C PHE A 278 -1.19 -13.75 -13.39
N GLU A 279 -1.61 -14.86 -14.00
CA GLU A 279 -1.30 -15.18 -15.39
C GLU A 279 -1.83 -14.13 -16.36
N LEU A 280 -3.05 -13.65 -16.13
CA LEU A 280 -3.65 -12.58 -16.94
C LEU A 280 -2.81 -11.30 -16.90
N ILE A 281 -2.31 -10.89 -15.73
CA ILE A 281 -1.48 -9.69 -15.60
C ILE A 281 -0.14 -9.86 -16.32
N LEU A 282 0.55 -10.98 -16.11
CA LEU A 282 1.87 -11.21 -16.72
C LEU A 282 1.81 -11.43 -18.23
N SER A 283 0.64 -11.82 -18.75
CA SER A 283 0.38 -11.98 -20.18
C SER A 283 -0.16 -10.72 -20.85
N THR A 284 -0.41 -9.65 -20.07
CA THR A 284 -0.95 -8.38 -20.56
C THR A 284 0.09 -7.28 -20.42
N PRO A 285 0.42 -6.54 -21.49
CA PRO A 285 1.28 -5.36 -21.39
C PRO A 285 0.78 -4.38 -20.32
N SER A 286 1.69 -3.82 -19.51
CA SER A 286 1.33 -3.00 -18.34
C SER A 286 0.50 -1.76 -18.66
N GLN A 287 0.65 -1.18 -19.86
CA GLN A 287 -0.21 -0.08 -20.30
C GLN A 287 -1.68 -0.50 -20.53
N TRP A 288 -1.96 -1.81 -20.64
CA TRP A 288 -3.29 -2.36 -20.92
C TRP A 288 -3.91 -3.11 -19.74
N THR A 289 -3.23 -3.12 -18.59
CA THR A 289 -3.78 -3.71 -17.36
C THR A 289 -5.05 -2.97 -16.94
N SER A 290 -6.00 -3.75 -16.42
CA SER A 290 -7.28 -3.25 -15.92
C SER A 290 -7.10 -2.21 -14.81
N THR A 291 -7.93 -1.16 -14.83
CA THR A 291 -7.85 -0.03 -13.89
C THR A 291 -8.23 -0.40 -12.46
N ILE A 292 -8.84 -1.57 -12.24
CA ILE A 292 -9.11 -2.11 -10.91
C ILE A 292 -7.82 -2.33 -10.09
N TRP A 293 -6.73 -2.72 -10.75
CA TRP A 293 -5.46 -2.97 -10.07
C TRP A 293 -4.81 -1.67 -9.63
N SER A 294 -4.88 -0.62 -10.46
CA SER A 294 -4.45 0.74 -10.10
C SER A 294 -5.28 1.30 -8.94
N LEU A 295 -6.60 1.05 -8.94
CA LEU A 295 -7.44 1.37 -7.79
C LEU A 295 -6.96 0.64 -6.53
N LYS A 296 -6.76 -0.68 -6.60
CA LYS A 296 -6.31 -1.49 -5.46
C LYS A 296 -4.98 -0.96 -4.90
N GLY A 297 -4.03 -0.62 -5.75
CA GLY A 297 -2.76 0.02 -5.38
C GLY A 297 -2.98 1.35 -4.64
N TYR A 298 -3.79 2.24 -5.20
CA TYR A 298 -4.12 3.53 -4.58
C TYR A 298 -4.78 3.39 -3.20
N ILE A 299 -5.68 2.42 -3.06
CA ILE A 299 -6.36 2.16 -1.78
C ILE A 299 -5.38 1.63 -0.74
N ALA A 300 -4.47 0.73 -1.14
CA ALA A 300 -3.53 0.09 -0.23
C ALA A 300 -2.47 1.05 0.32
N TRP A 301 -2.06 2.07 -0.44
CA TRP A 301 -0.87 2.86 -0.11
C TRP A 301 -1.06 4.37 -0.11
N HIS A 302 -2.27 4.84 -0.46
CA HIS A 302 -2.64 6.25 -0.43
C HIS A 302 -1.89 7.15 -1.43
N ASP A 303 -1.13 6.55 -2.34
CA ASP A 303 -0.50 7.21 -3.48
C ASP A 303 -1.01 6.57 -4.78
N ALA A 304 -1.33 7.42 -5.76
CA ALA A 304 -1.71 7.00 -7.11
C ALA A 304 -0.48 6.74 -7.99
N GLY A 305 0.72 7.16 -7.52
CA GLY A 305 1.92 7.17 -8.33
C GLY A 305 1.70 7.98 -9.61
N ASP A 306 2.04 7.38 -10.74
CA ASP A 306 1.84 7.98 -12.06
C ASP A 306 0.58 7.47 -12.80
N ASP A 307 -0.24 6.60 -12.16
CA ASP A 307 -1.42 6.03 -12.80
C ASP A 307 -2.73 6.55 -12.21
N TYR A 308 -3.33 7.51 -12.91
CA TYR A 308 -4.60 8.14 -12.53
C TYR A 308 -5.81 7.54 -13.23
N ARG A 309 -5.66 6.47 -14.03
CA ARG A 309 -6.75 5.91 -14.86
C ARG A 309 -7.96 5.44 -14.04
N PHE A 310 -7.77 5.15 -12.76
CA PHE A 310 -8.86 4.75 -11.87
C PHE A 310 -9.74 5.93 -11.37
N PHE A 311 -9.31 7.19 -11.53
CA PHE A 311 -10.03 8.33 -10.95
C PHE A 311 -11.46 8.47 -11.49
N ILE A 312 -11.61 8.37 -12.81
CA ILE A 312 -12.90 8.49 -13.48
C ILE A 312 -13.76 7.25 -13.24
N PRO A 313 -13.29 6.02 -13.53
CA PRO A 313 -14.16 4.84 -13.52
C PRO A 313 -14.74 4.54 -12.16
N TYR A 314 -14.02 4.91 -11.09
CA TYR A 314 -14.38 4.58 -9.73
C TYR A 314 -14.94 5.76 -8.92
N GLY A 315 -15.25 6.88 -9.59
CA GLY A 315 -16.01 7.99 -9.00
C GLY A 315 -15.21 9.01 -8.19
N PHE A 316 -13.87 8.89 -8.13
CA PHE A 316 -13.02 9.89 -7.47
C PHE A 316 -13.08 11.25 -8.18
N ALA A 317 -13.24 11.24 -9.50
CA ALA A 317 -13.48 12.43 -10.32
C ALA A 317 -14.73 13.23 -9.91
N ASN A 318 -15.69 12.59 -9.24
CA ASN A 318 -16.95 13.20 -8.79
C ASN A 318 -16.88 13.73 -7.34
N CYS A 319 -15.76 13.54 -6.64
CA CYS A 319 -15.54 14.07 -5.31
C CYS A 319 -15.25 15.57 -5.37
N ARG A 320 -15.89 16.34 -4.49
CA ARG A 320 -15.80 17.82 -4.52
C ARG A 320 -14.66 18.41 -3.70
N ASN A 321 -14.10 17.61 -2.79
CA ASN A 321 -13.09 18.06 -1.85
C ASN A 321 -12.29 16.86 -1.31
N PRO A 322 -11.15 17.10 -0.63
CA PRO A 322 -10.32 16.03 -0.06
C PRO A 322 -11.04 15.14 0.95
N HIS A 323 -12.05 15.64 1.66
CA HIS A 323 -12.83 14.83 2.60
C HIS A 323 -13.68 13.78 1.88
N GLU A 324 -14.28 14.12 0.75
CA GLU A 324 -15.01 13.17 -0.08
C GLU A 324 -14.08 12.12 -0.71
N VAL A 325 -12.90 12.53 -1.19
CA VAL A 325 -11.86 11.60 -1.67
C VAL A 325 -11.46 10.61 -0.57
N LYS A 326 -11.14 11.11 0.63
CA LYS A 326 -10.81 10.27 1.78
C LYS A 326 -11.95 9.31 2.11
N ARG A 327 -13.19 9.79 2.11
CA ARG A 327 -14.38 8.97 2.39
C ARG A 327 -14.58 7.85 1.36
N LEU A 328 -14.46 8.16 0.07
CA LEU A 328 -14.59 7.17 -1.00
C LEU A 328 -13.45 6.14 -0.95
N ARG A 329 -12.23 6.58 -0.64
CA ARG A 329 -11.08 5.72 -0.41
C ARG A 329 -11.30 4.76 0.77
N THR A 330 -11.80 5.27 1.90
CA THR A 330 -12.17 4.42 3.05
C THR A 330 -13.25 3.41 2.68
N PHE A 331 -14.23 3.80 1.85
CA PHE A 331 -15.23 2.86 1.33
C PHE A 331 -14.58 1.70 0.56
N TYR A 332 -13.72 1.99 -0.42
CA TYR A 332 -13.05 0.95 -1.21
C TYR A 332 -12.05 0.13 -0.37
N SER A 333 -11.37 0.74 0.61
CA SER A 333 -10.50 0.01 1.53
C SER A 333 -11.26 -1.05 2.31
N ARG A 334 -12.45 -0.71 2.81
CA ARG A 334 -13.34 -1.68 3.44
C ARG A 334 -13.83 -2.70 2.42
N LEU A 335 -14.26 -2.26 1.23
CA LEU A 335 -14.73 -3.16 0.19
C LEU A 335 -13.69 -4.24 -0.09
N PHE A 336 -12.44 -3.90 -0.41
CA PHE A 336 -11.39 -4.88 -0.69
C PHE A 336 -10.98 -5.77 0.49
N LYS A 337 -11.28 -5.37 1.74
CA LYS A 337 -11.06 -6.22 2.92
C LYS A 337 -12.17 -7.24 3.14
N GLU A 338 -13.41 -6.84 2.91
CA GLU A 338 -14.61 -7.67 3.12
C GLU A 338 -14.98 -8.50 1.89
N TRP A 339 -14.31 -8.27 0.76
CA TRP A 339 -14.70 -8.80 -0.54
C TRP A 339 -13.74 -9.88 -1.02
N GLU A 340 -14.24 -11.12 -1.00
CA GLU A 340 -13.52 -12.31 -1.49
C GLU A 340 -13.72 -12.56 -2.99
N ASP A 341 -14.69 -11.92 -3.67
CA ASP A 341 -14.88 -12.16 -5.11
C ASP A 341 -13.79 -11.48 -5.98
N ALA A 342 -13.60 -12.06 -7.16
CA ALA A 342 -12.71 -11.56 -8.22
C ALA A 342 -12.89 -10.04 -8.49
N PRO A 343 -11.81 -9.24 -8.37
CA PRO A 343 -11.76 -7.79 -8.67
C PRO A 343 -12.46 -7.39 -9.99
N PHE A 344 -12.50 -8.30 -10.96
CA PHE A 344 -13.14 -8.11 -12.25
C PHE A 344 -14.66 -7.91 -12.21
N LYS A 345 -15.39 -8.36 -11.19
CA LYS A 345 -16.83 -8.05 -11.09
C LYS A 345 -17.04 -6.55 -10.84
N LEU A 346 -16.19 -5.93 -10.01
CA LEU A 346 -16.23 -4.49 -9.75
C LEU A 346 -15.78 -3.69 -10.98
N GLN A 347 -14.75 -4.15 -11.69
CA GLN A 347 -14.34 -3.59 -12.98
C GLN A 347 -15.50 -3.62 -13.99
N LYS A 348 -16.17 -4.77 -14.15
CA LYS A 348 -17.31 -4.91 -15.07
C LYS A 348 -18.46 -4.00 -14.67
N ALA A 349 -18.74 -3.86 -13.38
CA ALA A 349 -19.73 -2.91 -12.89
C ALA A 349 -19.33 -1.46 -13.21
N ALA A 350 -18.03 -1.12 -13.10
CA ALA A 350 -17.51 0.18 -13.47
C ALA A 350 -17.71 0.47 -14.96
N GLU A 351 -17.30 -0.44 -15.84
CA GLU A 351 -17.46 -0.31 -17.30
C GLU A 351 -18.92 -0.11 -17.72
N ASN A 352 -19.86 -0.62 -16.92
CA ASN A 352 -21.29 -0.56 -17.19
C ASN A 352 -22.03 0.54 -16.39
N ASP A 353 -21.34 1.47 -15.74
CA ASP A 353 -21.96 2.54 -14.92
C ASP A 353 -22.89 2.00 -13.83
N ALA A 354 -22.54 0.85 -13.25
CA ALA A 354 -23.39 0.07 -12.33
C ALA A 354 -22.68 -0.24 -11.00
N ILE A 355 -21.64 0.52 -10.62
CA ILE A 355 -20.88 0.26 -9.38
C ILE A 355 -21.79 0.34 -8.16
N PHE A 356 -22.62 1.37 -8.04
CA PHE A 356 -23.46 1.57 -6.85
C PHE A 356 -24.44 0.41 -6.64
N GLU A 357 -25.07 -0.02 -7.72
CA GLU A 357 -26.02 -1.12 -7.80
C GLU A 357 -25.34 -2.43 -7.44
N TYR A 358 -24.15 -2.67 -8.00
CA TYR A 358 -23.31 -3.81 -7.69
C TYR A 358 -22.94 -3.86 -6.21
N VAL A 359 -22.31 -2.82 -5.65
CA VAL A 359 -21.88 -2.82 -4.23
C VAL A 359 -23.05 -2.88 -3.26
N ASN A 360 -24.22 -2.32 -3.63
CA ASN A 360 -25.43 -2.41 -2.82
C ASN A 360 -26.10 -3.79 -2.87
N SER A 361 -25.75 -4.63 -3.84
CA SER A 361 -26.20 -6.02 -3.92
C SER A 361 -25.36 -6.98 -3.07
N ILE A 362 -24.14 -6.60 -2.67
CA ILE A 362 -23.23 -7.46 -1.89
C ILE A 362 -23.71 -7.55 -0.44
N PRO A 363 -24.09 -8.75 0.06
CA PRO A 363 -24.65 -8.89 1.42
C PRO A 363 -23.67 -8.51 2.54
N ALA A 364 -22.37 -8.72 2.34
CA ALA A 364 -21.32 -8.37 3.31
C ALA A 364 -21.19 -6.85 3.51
N VAL A 365 -21.45 -6.06 2.47
CA VAL A 365 -21.20 -4.62 2.46
C VAL A 365 -22.34 -3.87 3.17
N LYS A 366 -22.12 -3.57 4.45
CA LYS A 366 -23.08 -2.82 5.28
C LYS A 366 -22.92 -1.32 5.11
N MET A 367 -23.90 -0.67 4.48
CA MET A 367 -23.93 0.78 4.26
C MET A 367 -25.02 1.51 5.06
N SER A 368 -24.67 2.65 5.65
CA SER A 368 -25.64 3.56 6.27
C SER A 368 -26.45 4.34 5.21
N LYS A 369 -27.59 4.93 5.59
CA LYS A 369 -28.38 5.79 4.68
C LYS A 369 -27.56 6.98 4.15
N VAL A 370 -26.67 7.53 4.97
CA VAL A 370 -25.80 8.66 4.60
C VAL A 370 -24.72 8.23 3.62
N GLU A 371 -24.13 7.05 3.81
CA GLU A 371 -23.17 6.45 2.88
C GLU A 371 -23.81 6.11 1.54
N LYS A 372 -25.00 5.49 1.53
CA LYS A 372 -25.75 5.20 0.29
C LYS A 372 -26.01 6.46 -0.55
N ARG A 373 -26.44 7.56 0.08
CA ARG A 373 -26.65 8.83 -0.63
C ARG A 373 -25.36 9.42 -1.21
N PHE A 374 -24.26 9.32 -0.45
CA PHE A 374 -22.95 9.76 -0.91
C PHE A 374 -22.48 8.94 -2.12
N LEU A 375 -22.48 7.62 -2.00
CA LEU A 375 -22.02 6.69 -3.04
C LEU A 375 -22.88 6.77 -4.31
N LYS A 376 -24.21 6.84 -4.18
CA LYS A 376 -25.10 7.01 -5.35
C LYS A 376 -24.77 8.26 -6.17
N ARG A 377 -24.23 9.30 -5.55
CA ARG A 377 -23.78 10.51 -6.24
C ARG A 377 -22.39 10.34 -6.84
N VAL A 378 -21.40 9.95 -6.03
CA VAL A 378 -19.99 9.92 -6.51
C VAL A 378 -19.73 8.78 -7.49
N LEU A 379 -20.49 7.68 -7.41
CA LEU A 379 -20.40 6.55 -8.34
C LEU A 379 -21.33 6.69 -9.54
N LYS A 380 -21.97 7.85 -9.73
CA LYS A 380 -22.69 8.16 -10.97
C LYS A 380 -21.67 8.56 -12.04
N THR A 381 -21.13 7.56 -12.72
CA THR A 381 -20.12 7.71 -13.77
C THR A 381 -20.76 7.71 -15.17
N HIS A 382 -19.94 7.97 -16.18
CA HIS A 382 -20.30 7.85 -17.60
C HIS A 382 -19.28 7.00 -18.35
N ASN A 383 -18.83 5.94 -17.70
CA ASN A 383 -17.81 5.01 -18.13
C ASN A 383 -18.20 4.33 -19.44
N ARG A 384 -19.48 4.09 -19.70
CA ARG A 384 -19.93 3.57 -21.00
C ARG A 384 -19.58 4.47 -22.17
N MET A 385 -19.30 5.76 -21.97
CA MET A 385 -18.79 6.62 -23.05
C MET A 385 -17.32 6.32 -23.38
N ILE A 386 -16.56 5.82 -22.42
CA ILE A 386 -15.14 5.48 -22.54
C ILE A 386 -14.98 4.02 -22.97
N PHE A 387 -15.71 3.11 -22.32
CA PHE A 387 -15.63 1.66 -22.52
C PHE A 387 -16.69 1.13 -23.51
N GLY A 388 -17.60 1.98 -24.00
CA GLY A 388 -18.78 1.57 -24.76
C GLY A 388 -18.96 2.30 -26.09
N LYS A 389 -18.16 1.92 -27.09
CA LYS A 389 -18.54 1.65 -28.50
C LYS A 389 -17.29 1.68 -29.40
N TRP A 390 -17.07 0.57 -30.11
CA TRP A 390 -16.22 0.44 -31.32
C TRP A 390 -14.75 0.94 -31.25
N THR A 391 -14.09 0.81 -30.10
CA THR A 391 -12.65 1.08 -29.96
C THR A 391 -11.96 -0.08 -29.25
N SER A 392 -10.70 -0.34 -29.57
CA SER A 392 -9.92 -1.42 -28.94
C SER A 392 -9.63 -1.09 -27.47
N ILE A 393 -9.41 -2.09 -26.61
CA ILE A 393 -9.01 -1.88 -25.20
C ILE A 393 -7.82 -0.89 -25.08
N PRO A 394 -6.77 -0.99 -25.91
CA PRO A 394 -5.70 0.00 -25.95
C PRO A 394 -6.18 1.44 -26.15
N ASP A 395 -7.08 1.68 -27.09
CA ASP A 395 -7.61 3.02 -27.38
C ASP A 395 -8.43 3.57 -26.21
N GLN A 396 -9.25 2.71 -25.59
CA GLN A 396 -10.08 3.08 -24.44
C GLN A 396 -9.21 3.50 -23.25
N LEU A 397 -8.16 2.72 -22.95
CA LEU A 397 -7.25 3.01 -21.85
C LEU A 397 -6.37 4.22 -22.13
N PHE A 398 -6.00 4.45 -23.40
CA PHE A 398 -5.29 5.66 -23.82
C PHE A 398 -6.14 6.92 -23.62
N GLN A 399 -7.39 6.90 -24.11
CA GLN A 399 -8.33 8.01 -23.91
C GLN A 399 -8.59 8.27 -22.43
N LEU A 400 -8.79 7.21 -21.65
CA LEU A 400 -8.99 7.31 -20.22
C LEU A 400 -7.79 7.95 -19.51
N LYS A 401 -6.57 7.56 -19.89
CA LYS A 401 -5.34 8.14 -19.34
C LYS A 401 -5.26 9.64 -19.65
N ALA A 402 -5.47 10.03 -20.90
CA ALA A 402 -5.46 11.45 -21.31
C ALA A 402 -6.50 12.28 -20.54
N LEU A 403 -7.73 11.78 -20.41
CA LEU A 403 -8.79 12.45 -19.64
C LEU A 403 -8.42 12.59 -18.16
N ALA A 404 -7.90 11.51 -17.54
CA ALA A 404 -7.51 11.52 -16.14
C ALA A 404 -6.35 12.50 -15.87
N GLU A 405 -5.34 12.53 -16.74
CA GLU A 405 -4.22 13.47 -16.66
C GLU A 405 -4.70 14.91 -16.77
N CYS A 406 -5.54 15.25 -17.75
CA CYS A 406 -6.14 16.57 -17.85
C CYS A 406 -6.87 16.95 -16.55
N MET A 407 -7.70 16.06 -16.00
CA MET A 407 -8.40 16.33 -14.74
C MET A 407 -7.45 16.61 -13.57
N VAL A 408 -6.36 15.87 -13.44
CA VAL A 408 -5.34 16.10 -12.38
C VAL A 408 -4.66 17.44 -12.57
N LEU A 409 -4.33 17.83 -13.81
CA LEU A 409 -3.73 19.12 -14.14
C LEU A 409 -4.66 20.29 -13.81
N TYR A 410 -5.96 20.18 -14.12
CA TYR A 410 -6.94 21.25 -13.90
C TYR A 410 -7.46 21.34 -12.45
N MET A 411 -7.43 20.26 -11.67
CA MET A 411 -7.92 20.24 -10.29
C MET A 411 -6.86 20.61 -9.24
N ARG A 412 -5.59 20.80 -9.61
CA ARG A 412 -4.52 21.25 -8.70
C ARG A 412 -4.09 22.69 -8.99
N PRO A 413 -4.52 23.70 -8.21
CA PRO A 413 -3.86 25.00 -8.24
C PRO A 413 -2.49 24.91 -7.53
N ASN A 414 -1.41 25.01 -8.31
CA ASN A 414 -0.02 25.42 -7.98
C ASN A 414 0.74 24.77 -6.80
N SER A 415 1.81 24.03 -7.14
CA SER A 415 3.23 24.39 -6.82
C SER A 415 4.21 23.29 -7.23
N TRP A 416 3.85 22.02 -7.05
CA TRP A 416 4.76 20.87 -7.24
C TRP A 416 5.02 20.52 -8.71
N LEU A 417 4.02 20.66 -9.59
CA LEU A 417 4.16 20.27 -11.00
C LEU A 417 4.98 21.28 -11.82
N MET A 418 4.95 22.57 -11.44
CA MET A 418 5.75 23.60 -12.11
C MET A 418 7.26 23.40 -11.85
N SER A 419 7.66 22.82 -10.71
CA SER A 419 9.07 22.47 -10.49
C SER A 419 9.51 21.29 -11.35
N LYS A 420 8.69 20.23 -11.46
CA LYS A 420 8.98 19.06 -12.31
C LYS A 420 8.94 19.36 -13.81
N ILE A 421 8.04 20.22 -14.27
CA ILE A 421 8.01 20.67 -15.68
C ILE A 421 9.24 21.51 -16.00
N SER A 422 9.79 22.29 -15.04
CA SER A 422 11.04 23.01 -15.24
C SER A 422 12.28 22.10 -15.29
N GLU A 423 12.24 20.95 -14.61
CA GLU A 423 13.29 19.93 -14.64
C GLU A 423 13.24 19.03 -15.89
N THR A 424 12.08 18.93 -16.55
CA THR A 424 11.94 18.13 -17.79
C THR A 424 12.18 18.98 -19.04
N LEU A 425 12.22 20.32 -18.89
CA LEU A 425 12.49 21.29 -19.95
C LEU A 425 13.89 21.94 -19.83
N ARG A 426 14.76 21.40 -18.98
CA ARG A 426 16.22 21.59 -18.99
C ARG A 426 16.88 20.25 -19.28
#